data_AF-A0A7Y4U0Q0-F1
#
_entry.id   AF-A0A7Y4U0Q0-F1
#
_cell.length_a   1.000
_cell.length_b   1.000
_cell.length_c   1.000
_cell.angle_alpha   90.00
_cell.angle_beta   90.00
_cell.angle_gamma   90.00
#
_symmetry.space_group_name_H-M   'P 1'
#
loop_
_entity.id
_entity.type
_entity.pdbx_description
1 polymer ?
#
loop_
_entity_poly.entity_id
_entity_poly.type
_entity_poly.pdbx_seq_one_letter_code
_entity_poly.pdbx_strand_id
1 'polypeptide(L)'
;MCISAEASFAVGVGVGLIGVATLQCPGAKTLPWLAAVPALFAVQQVAEGVVWLYLNGVFRQTPVSLLAQYVYLTFALIWWPVYMPLAVALTEPVPWRRRWSFAAVVGGFYVSAFDTYYLLTTDLSPTVIGHSIQYGHG
;
A
#
# COMPACT_ATOMS: atom_id res chain seq x y z
N MET A 1 -1.75 9.10 3.60
CA MET A 1 -1.48 10.55 3.59
C MET A 1 -0.89 10.86 2.23
N CYS A 2 -1.67 11.47 1.34
CA CYS A 2 -1.18 11.93 0.04
C CYS A 2 -0.87 13.42 0.19
N ILE A 3 0.36 13.87 -0.04
CA ILE A 3 0.73 15.29 0.19
C ILE A 3 1.31 15.92 -1.09
N SER A 4 2.32 15.30 -1.71
CA SER A 4 2.86 15.71 -3.01
C SER A 4 3.70 14.60 -3.66
N ALA A 5 4.04 14.77 -4.95
CA ALA A 5 4.95 13.88 -5.66
C ALA A 5 6.33 13.80 -4.98
N GLU A 6 6.90 14.95 -4.60
CA GLU A 6 8.23 15.05 -3.99
C GLU A 6 8.27 14.32 -2.65
N ALA A 7 7.21 14.47 -1.85
CA ALA A 7 7.08 13.77 -0.57
C ALA A 7 7.01 12.25 -0.77
N SER A 8 6.16 11.78 -1.70
CA SER A 8 6.02 10.35 -2.00
C SER A 8 7.33 9.74 -2.50
N PHE A 9 8.08 10.40 -3.38
CA PHE A 9 9.38 9.89 -3.83
C PHE A 9 10.44 9.94 -2.73
N ALA A 10 10.51 11.01 -1.94
CA ALA A 10 11.46 11.11 -0.83
C ALA A 10 11.23 10.01 0.21
N VAL A 11 9.98 9.76 0.58
CA VAL A 11 9.59 8.66 1.48
C VAL A 11 9.88 7.32 0.81
N GLY A 12 9.54 7.15 -0.47
CA GLY A 12 9.80 5.92 -1.21
C GLY A 12 11.28 5.53 -1.23
N VAL A 13 12.17 6.48 -1.51
CA VAL A 13 13.62 6.24 -1.47
C VAL A 13 14.10 5.95 -0.05
N GLY A 14 13.74 6.80 0.91
CA GLY A 14 14.20 6.65 2.30
C GLY A 14 13.77 5.32 2.92
N VAL A 15 12.48 4.99 2.79
CA VAL A 15 11.93 3.73 3.31
C VAL A 15 12.39 2.54 2.47
N GLY A 16 12.63 2.71 1.17
CA GLY A 16 13.19 1.67 0.31
C GLY A 16 14.58 1.24 0.74
N LEU A 17 15.47 2.20 1.05
CA LEU A 17 16.80 1.92 1.60
C LEU A 17 16.71 1.21 2.95
N ILE A 18 15.82 1.67 3.83
CA ILE A 18 15.56 1.01 5.11
C ILE A 18 15.05 -0.42 4.88
N GLY A 19 14.16 -0.64 3.92
CA GLY A 19 13.63 -1.96 3.59
C GLY A 19 14.71 -2.93 3.12
N VAL A 20 15.58 -2.50 2.20
CA VAL A 20 16.71 -3.31 1.74
C VAL A 20 17.66 -3.63 2.91
N ALA A 21 18.01 -2.64 3.71
CA ALA A 21 18.86 -2.84 4.89
C ALA A 21 18.22 -3.80 5.90
N THR A 22 16.91 -3.67 6.15
CA THR A 22 16.15 -4.52 7.07
C THR A 22 16.15 -5.97 6.59
N LEU A 23 15.92 -6.21 5.29
CA LEU A 23 15.93 -7.55 4.70
C LEU A 23 17.31 -8.23 4.75
N GLN A 24 18.40 -7.46 4.84
CA GLN A 24 19.76 -7.97 4.98
C GLN A 24 20.14 -8.29 6.44
N CYS A 25 19.38 -7.79 7.41
CA CYS A 25 19.64 -8.04 8.82
C CYS A 25 19.34 -9.50 9.19
N PRO A 26 20.10 -10.13 10.11
CA PRO A 26 19.80 -11.48 10.60
C PRO A 26 18.38 -11.64 11.14
N GLY A 27 17.81 -10.57 11.72
CA GLY A 27 16.43 -10.52 12.20
C GLY A 27 15.36 -10.68 11.11
N ALA A 28 15.68 -10.44 9.83
CA ALA A 28 14.74 -10.72 8.74
C ALA A 28 14.45 -12.21 8.59
N LYS A 29 15.36 -13.10 9.03
CA LYS A 29 15.12 -14.55 9.00
C LYS A 29 14.11 -14.99 10.05
N THR A 30 14.06 -14.28 11.18
CA THR A 30 13.13 -14.59 12.27
C THR A 30 11.77 -13.91 12.09
N LEU A 31 11.74 -12.74 11.46
CA LEU A 31 10.52 -11.94 11.24
C LEU A 31 10.37 -11.52 9.77
N PRO A 32 10.38 -12.46 8.80
CA PRO A 32 10.47 -12.12 7.37
C PRO A 32 9.30 -11.27 6.87
N TRP A 33 8.10 -11.55 7.36
CA TRP A 33 6.88 -10.83 6.97
C TRP A 33 6.86 -9.39 7.46
N LEU A 34 7.40 -9.12 8.65
CA LEU A 34 7.53 -7.75 9.16
C LEU A 34 8.71 -7.03 8.50
N ALA A 35 9.81 -7.74 8.24
CA ALA A 35 10.99 -7.17 7.59
C ALA A 35 10.73 -6.70 6.16
N ALA A 36 9.76 -7.30 5.45
CA ALA A 36 9.37 -6.90 4.10
C ALA A 36 8.49 -5.63 4.05
N VAL A 37 7.87 -5.22 5.17
CA VAL A 37 6.93 -4.08 5.23
C VAL A 37 7.53 -2.79 4.65
N PRO A 38 8.75 -2.35 5.02
CA PRO A 38 9.28 -1.11 4.48
C PRO A 38 9.54 -1.19 2.97
N ALA A 39 10.03 -2.33 2.47
CA ALA A 39 10.26 -2.52 1.04
C ALA A 39 8.95 -2.49 0.23
N LEU A 40 7.89 -3.13 0.74
CA LEU A 40 6.56 -3.09 0.12
C LEU A 40 5.96 -1.69 0.16
N PHE A 41 6.10 -0.98 1.28
CA PHE A 41 5.63 0.40 1.40
C PHE A 41 6.36 1.35 0.45
N ALA A 42 7.65 1.15 0.24
CA ALA A 42 8.42 1.93 -0.74
C ALA A 42 7.86 1.78 -2.17
N VAL A 43 7.45 0.56 -2.56
CA VAL A 43 6.80 0.33 -3.88
C VAL A 43 5.51 1.12 -3.99
N GLN A 44 4.67 1.10 -2.95
CA GLN A 44 3.44 1.90 -2.91
C GLN A 44 3.73 3.40 -3.01
N GLN A 45 4.75 3.91 -2.31
CA GLN A 45 5.11 5.32 -2.31
C GLN A 45 5.65 5.80 -3.66
N VAL A 46 6.44 4.97 -4.35
CA VAL A 46 6.87 5.25 -5.73
C VAL A 46 5.66 5.30 -6.67
N ALA A 47 4.74 4.34 -6.54
CA ALA A 47 3.51 4.32 -7.35
C ALA A 47 2.65 5.58 -7.09
N GLU A 48 2.50 5.99 -5.83
CA GLU A 48 1.82 7.22 -5.44
C GLU A 48 2.48 8.47 -6.05
N GLY A 49 3.81 8.54 -6.04
CA GLY A 49 4.55 9.64 -6.67
C GLY A 49 4.29 9.73 -8.17
N VAL A 50 4.23 8.60 -8.88
CA VAL A 50 3.90 8.56 -10.31
C VAL A 50 2.45 9.02 -10.56
N VAL A 51 1.51 8.63 -9.69
CA VAL A 51 0.12 9.12 -9.77
C VAL A 51 0.07 10.63 -9.58
N TRP A 52 0.81 11.20 -8.63
CA TRP A 52 0.90 12.66 -8.45
C TRP A 52 1.45 13.38 -9.67
N LEU A 53 2.49 12.86 -10.32
CA LEU A 53 3.03 13.48 -11.53
C LEU A 53 1.99 13.53 -12.66
N TYR A 54 1.20 12.46 -12.83
CA TYR A 54 0.08 12.44 -13.76
C TYR A 54 -0.98 13.51 -13.39
N LEU A 55 -1.39 13.54 -12.12
CA LEU A 55 -2.42 14.47 -11.63
C LEU A 55 -1.99 15.95 -11.71
N ASN A 56 -0.70 16.22 -11.56
CA ASN A 56 -0.11 17.55 -11.72
C ASN A 56 0.11 17.95 -13.19
N GLY A 57 -0.31 17.12 -14.15
CA GLY A 57 -0.19 17.40 -15.58
C GLY A 57 1.22 17.32 -16.14
N VAL A 58 2.17 16.73 -15.41
CA VAL A 58 3.57 16.55 -15.86
C VAL A 58 3.63 15.68 -17.11
N PHE A 59 2.73 14.70 -17.21
CA PHE A 59 2.56 13.88 -18.40
C PHE A 59 1.09 13.49 -18.59
N ARG A 60 0.71 13.17 -19.83
CA ARG A 60 -0.65 12.71 -20.18
C ARG A 60 -0.92 11.31 -19.63
N GLN A 61 -2.17 10.87 -19.66
CA GLN A 61 -2.52 9.49 -19.30
C GLN A 61 -1.73 8.51 -20.18
N THR A 62 -0.94 7.67 -19.53
CA THR A 62 -0.12 6.61 -20.14
C THR A 62 -0.43 5.26 -19.49
N PRO A 63 -0.03 4.14 -20.11
CA PRO A 63 -0.07 2.83 -19.44
C PRO A 63 0.67 2.82 -18.10
N VAL A 64 1.71 3.65 -17.94
CA VAL A 64 2.49 3.78 -16.70
C VAL A 64 1.69 4.45 -15.59
N SER A 65 0.98 5.55 -15.85
CA SER A 65 0.11 6.17 -14.84
C SER A 65 -1.02 5.24 -14.40
N LEU A 66 -1.60 4.51 -15.35
CA LEU A 66 -2.66 3.54 -15.06
C LEU A 66 -2.13 2.42 -14.18
N LEU A 67 -0.98 1.84 -14.54
CA LEU A 67 -0.33 0.82 -13.73
C LEU A 67 -0.01 1.34 -12.32
N ALA A 68 0.56 2.55 -12.21
CA ALA A 68 0.87 3.16 -10.92
C ALA A 68 -0.37 3.36 -10.05
N GLN A 69 -1.49 3.82 -10.64
CA GLN A 69 -2.77 3.95 -9.94
C GLN A 69 -3.25 2.60 -9.41
N TYR A 70 -3.24 1.55 -10.24
CA TYR A 70 -3.64 0.21 -9.81
C TYR A 70 -2.73 -0.36 -8.73
N VAL A 71 -1.41 -0.19 -8.85
CA VAL A 71 -0.46 -0.61 -7.82
C VAL A 71 -0.75 0.10 -6.50
N TYR A 72 -0.85 1.43 -6.52
CA TYR A 72 -1.15 2.23 -5.33
C TYR A 72 -2.45 1.78 -4.65
N LEU A 73 -3.55 1.68 -5.40
CA LEU A 73 -4.86 1.25 -4.89
C LEU A 73 -4.84 -0.18 -4.37
N THR A 74 -4.18 -1.09 -5.08
CA THR A 74 -4.05 -2.49 -4.65
C THR A 74 -3.34 -2.57 -3.32
N PHE A 75 -2.23 -1.84 -3.14
CA PHE A 75 -1.56 -1.80 -1.85
C PHE A 75 -2.45 -1.22 -0.76
N ALA A 76 -3.05 -0.06 -1.02
CA ALA A 76 -3.85 0.69 -0.05
C ALA A 76 -5.11 -0.06 0.43
N LEU A 77 -5.88 -0.63 -0.50
CA LEU A 77 -7.21 -1.17 -0.24
C LEU A 77 -7.23 -2.70 -0.11
N ILE A 78 -6.32 -3.40 -0.78
CA ILE A 78 -6.40 -4.87 -0.87
C ILE A 78 -5.27 -5.52 -0.06
N TRP A 79 -4.03 -5.05 -0.23
CA TRP A 79 -2.86 -5.70 0.31
C TRP A 79 -2.72 -5.50 1.83
N TRP A 80 -2.69 -4.25 2.30
CA TRP A 80 -2.44 -3.96 3.72
C TRP A 80 -3.46 -4.52 4.70
N PRO A 81 -4.78 -4.48 4.42
CA PRO A 81 -5.78 -5.04 5.33
C PRO A 81 -5.57 -6.53 5.64
N VAL A 82 -4.99 -7.29 4.70
CA VAL A 82 -4.70 -8.73 4.89
C VAL A 82 -3.27 -8.95 5.34
N TYR A 83 -2.30 -8.34 4.65
CA TYR A 83 -0.87 -8.61 4.85
C TYR A 83 -0.42 -8.25 6.26
N MET A 84 -0.83 -7.08 6.76
CA MET A 84 -0.33 -6.58 8.03
C MET A 84 -0.79 -7.40 9.25
N PRO A 85 -2.09 -7.71 9.42
CA PRO A 85 -2.51 -8.60 10.50
C PRO A 85 -1.96 -10.02 10.34
N LEU A 86 -1.72 -10.49 9.11
CA LEU A 86 -1.09 -11.79 8.87
C LEU A 86 0.37 -11.81 9.32
N ALA A 87 1.14 -10.78 8.97
CA ALA A 87 2.52 -10.63 9.40
C ALA A 87 2.64 -10.61 10.93
N VAL A 88 1.71 -9.94 11.62
CA VAL A 88 1.61 -9.94 13.08
C VAL A 88 1.22 -11.33 13.61
N ALA A 89 0.19 -11.97 13.03
CA ALA A 89 -0.26 -13.29 13.48
C ALA A 89 0.83 -14.37 13.38
N LEU A 90 1.65 -14.32 12.33
CA LEU A 90 2.75 -15.28 12.10
C LEU A 90 3.94 -15.06 13.04
N THR A 91 4.07 -13.86 13.63
CA THR A 91 5.19 -13.49 14.50
C THR A 91 4.81 -13.44 15.98
N GLU A 92 3.52 -13.41 16.30
CA GLU A 92 3.01 -13.32 17.66
C GLU A 92 3.20 -14.64 18.46
N PRO A 93 4.00 -14.63 19.55
CA PRO A 93 4.23 -15.82 20.36
C PRO A 93 3.03 -16.19 21.26
N VAL A 94 2.21 -15.21 21.66
CA VAL A 94 1.13 -15.45 22.63
C VAL A 94 -0.13 -15.99 21.93
N PRO A 95 -0.63 -17.20 22.28
CA PRO A 95 -1.71 -17.85 21.52
C PRO A 95 -3.02 -17.06 21.45
N TRP A 96 -3.42 -16.37 22.52
CA TRP A 96 -4.66 -15.61 22.52
C TRP A 96 -4.57 -14.33 21.67
N ARG A 97 -3.43 -13.62 21.70
CA ARG A 97 -3.16 -12.45 20.84
C ARG A 97 -3.08 -12.87 19.37
N ARG A 98 -2.48 -14.02 19.10
CA ARG A 98 -2.41 -14.61 17.77
C ARG A 98 -3.79 -14.91 17.20
N ARG A 99 -4.72 -15.42 18.01
CA ARG A 99 -6.13 -15.65 17.58
C ARG A 99 -6.83 -14.35 17.18
N TRP A 100 -6.67 -13.27 17.94
CA TRP A 100 -7.21 -11.96 17.56
C TRP A 100 -6.57 -11.42 16.29
N SER A 101 -5.27 -11.64 16.10
CA SER A 101 -4.59 -11.26 14.87
C SER A 101 -5.14 -12.03 13.66
N PHE A 102 -5.42 -13.34 13.80
CA PHE A 102 -6.10 -14.12 12.76
C PHE A 102 -7.54 -13.66 12.51
N ALA A 103 -8.28 -13.28 13.56
CA ALA A 103 -9.60 -12.67 13.38
C ALA A 103 -9.50 -11.36 12.57
N ALA A 104 -8.46 -10.55 12.82
CA ALA A 104 -8.19 -9.35 12.03
C ALA A 104 -7.79 -9.68 10.58
N VAL A 105 -7.08 -10.79 10.32
CA VAL A 105 -6.83 -11.27 8.94
C VAL A 105 -8.13 -11.57 8.21
N VAL A 106 -9.05 -12.28 8.87
CA VAL A 106 -10.37 -12.58 8.31
C VAL A 106 -11.15 -11.29 8.03
N GLY A 107 -11.16 -10.35 8.97
CA GLY A 107 -11.73 -9.01 8.76
C GLY A 107 -11.08 -8.28 7.59
N GLY A 108 -9.76 -8.36 7.47
CA GLY A 108 -8.98 -7.83 6.36
C GLY A 108 -9.41 -8.41 5.02
N PHE A 109 -9.62 -9.72 4.93
CA PHE A 109 -10.13 -10.35 3.71
C PHE A 109 -11.52 -9.83 3.32
N TYR A 110 -12.41 -9.64 4.29
CA TYR A 110 -13.73 -9.05 4.01
C TYR A 110 -13.63 -7.63 3.47
N VAL A 111 -12.79 -6.79 4.09
CA VAL A 111 -12.54 -5.42 3.62
C VAL A 111 -11.94 -5.42 2.23
N SER A 112 -10.87 -6.20 2.00
CA SER A 112 -10.21 -6.29 0.69
C SER A 112 -11.15 -6.81 -0.40
N ALA A 113 -12.01 -7.79 -0.09
CA ALA A 113 -13.00 -8.31 -1.04
C ALA A 113 -14.08 -7.26 -1.37
N PHE A 114 -14.55 -6.54 -0.35
CA PHE A 114 -15.50 -5.44 -0.52
C PHE A 114 -14.90 -4.32 -1.38
N ASP A 115 -13.67 -3.88 -1.07
CA ASP A 115 -12.98 -2.84 -1.83
C ASP A 115 -12.66 -3.28 -3.25
N THR A 116 -12.31 -4.56 -3.46
CA THR A 116 -12.12 -5.12 -4.81
C THR A 116 -13.42 -5.11 -5.60
N TYR A 117 -14.53 -5.52 -4.99
CA TYR A 117 -15.84 -5.46 -5.62
C TYR A 117 -16.20 -4.01 -5.98
N TYR A 118 -15.96 -3.07 -5.08
CA TYR A 118 -16.21 -1.65 -5.31
C TYR A 118 -15.34 -1.09 -6.44
N LEU A 119 -14.04 -1.42 -6.47
CA LEU A 119 -13.09 -1.03 -7.52
C LEU A 119 -13.47 -1.54 -8.91
N LEU A 120 -14.09 -2.73 -9.01
CA LEU A 120 -14.47 -3.34 -10.29
C LEU A 120 -15.84 -2.89 -10.79
N THR A 121 -16.72 -2.44 -9.89
CA THR A 121 -18.10 -2.05 -10.22
C THR A 121 -18.30 -0.54 -10.30
N THR A 122 -17.33 0.24 -9.82
CA THR A 122 -17.37 1.70 -9.81
C THR A 122 -16.28 2.25 -10.72
N ASP A 123 -16.65 3.14 -11.65
CA ASP A 123 -15.67 3.94 -12.40
C ASP A 123 -15.00 4.94 -11.45
N LEU A 124 -13.92 4.51 -10.80
CA LEU A 124 -13.12 5.35 -9.92
C LEU A 124 -12.21 6.23 -10.76
N SER A 125 -12.74 7.38 -11.17
CA SER A 125 -11.94 8.44 -11.78
C SER A 125 -11.14 9.16 -10.69
N PRO A 126 -9.79 9.16 -10.73
CA PRO A 126 -8.99 9.90 -9.77
C PRO A 126 -9.17 11.40 -10.01
N THR A 127 -9.76 12.09 -9.04
CA THR A 127 -9.90 13.54 -9.02
C THR A 127 -9.06 14.14 -7.89
N VAL A 128 -8.33 15.23 -8.16
CA VAL A 128 -7.63 15.95 -7.09
C VAL A 128 -8.63 16.91 -6.46
N ILE A 129 -8.95 16.71 -5.17
CA ILE A 129 -9.69 17.68 -4.38
C ILE A 129 -8.77 18.12 -3.24
N GLY A 130 -8.19 19.31 -3.39
CA GLY A 130 -7.21 19.87 -2.45
C GLY A 130 -5.81 19.24 -2.58
N HIS A 131 -5.25 18.78 -1.46
CA HIS A 131 -3.94 18.08 -1.40
C HIS A 131 -4.09 16.55 -1.31
N SER A 132 -5.30 16.01 -1.45
CA SER A 132 -5.53 14.56 -1.42
C SER A 132 -6.05 14.08 -2.75
N ILE A 133 -5.62 12.86 -3.13
CA ILE A 133 -6.24 12.13 -4.23
C ILE A 133 -7.61 11.65 -3.72
N GLN A 134 -8.69 12.10 -4.35
CA GLN A 134 -10.05 11.62 -4.08
C GLN A 134 -10.55 10.87 -5.30
N TYR A 135 -11.01 9.64 -5.10
CA TYR A 135 -11.72 8.92 -6.14
C TYR A 135 -13.19 9.29 -6.03
N GLY A 136 -13.68 10.08 -6.99
CA GLY A 136 -15.08 10.52 -7.07
C GLY A 136 -15.83 9.78 -8.18
N HIS A 137 -17.16 9.66 -8.02
CA HIS A 137 -18.04 9.22 -9.11
C HIS A 137 -18.09 10.29 -10.21
N GLY A 138 -17.84 9.89 -11.45
CA GLY A 138 -18.15 10.70 -12.64
C GLY A 138 -19.63 10.71 -12.96
#